data_AF-A0A1B1CIW5-F1
#
_entry.id   AF-A0A1B1CIW5-F1
#
_cell.length_a   1.000
_cell.length_b   1.000
_cell.length_c   1.000
_cell.angle_alpha   90.00
_cell.angle_beta   90.00
_cell.angle_gamma   90.00
#
_symmetry.space_group_name_H-M   'P 1'
#
loop_
_entity.id
_entity.type
_entity.pdbx_description
1 polymer ?
#
loop_
_entity_poly.entity_id
_entity_poly.type
_entity_poly.pdbx_seq_one_letter_code
_entity_poly.pdbx_strand_id
1 'polypeptide(L)'
;MNAEVADYAASRDLLLSLGKSADALAPPSFKPLALLGGFIEYLEIIGAILGIVLGHRAAASERGRNTIGLLLTRPLSFRLLLAGKMLGNLAALVMILAIVFIIGAAGITLIGGVGLTAADTARILVTFAAAALYVGSFFLLGLILALHMRRPAHAIMAAFAIWLPLVLIAPQIGDTLDPDNQVGAGVFRTLGIAKPREKQIMTSFATYETVRDGIEQLSPAKHLERWSFAALGIKEIYYGQPLVTVMRDRWSDAAWLIGLFTALLAALFMLPPNFANLKKD
;
A
#
# COMPACT_ATOMS: atom_id res chain seq x y z
N MET A 1 5.76 2.52 22.71
CA MET A 1 4.80 2.54 23.84
C MET A 1 5.45 2.50 25.21
N ASN A 2 5.99 1.38 25.73
CA ASN A 2 6.60 1.39 27.07
C ASN A 2 7.79 2.37 27.18
N ALA A 3 8.59 2.48 26.11
CA ALA A 3 9.66 3.47 26.02
C ALA A 3 9.14 4.92 25.99
N GLU A 4 8.10 5.22 25.20
CA GLU A 4 7.50 6.57 25.14
C GLU A 4 6.82 6.97 26.46
N VAL A 5 6.21 6.02 27.17
CA VAL A 5 5.69 6.23 28.53
C VAL A 5 6.83 6.57 29.47
N ALA A 6 7.94 5.83 29.40
CA ALA A 6 9.12 6.06 30.23
C ALA A 6 9.79 7.40 29.91
N ASP A 7 9.90 7.77 28.63
CA ASP A 7 10.47 9.04 28.17
C ASP A 7 9.58 10.23 28.56
N TYR A 8 8.26 10.08 28.46
CA TYR A 8 7.32 11.09 28.94
C TYR A 8 7.40 11.26 30.46
N ALA A 9 7.46 10.15 31.21
CA ALA A 9 7.62 10.18 32.65
C ALA A 9 8.95 10.85 33.05
N ALA A 10 10.06 10.49 32.40
CA ALA A 10 11.36 11.10 32.62
C ALA A 10 11.36 12.61 32.28
N SER A 11 10.73 13.00 31.17
CA SER A 11 10.60 14.41 30.77
C SER A 11 9.72 15.21 31.72
N ARG A 12 8.64 14.61 32.22
CA ARG A 12 7.77 15.18 33.25
C ARG A 12 8.52 15.38 34.56
N ASP A 13 9.25 14.36 35.01
CA ASP A 13 10.00 14.41 36.27
C ASP A 13 11.14 15.44 36.19
N LEU A 14 11.80 15.54 35.02
CA LEU A 14 12.77 16.61 34.74
C LEU A 14 12.11 18.00 34.86
N LEU A 15 10.96 18.23 34.22
CA LEU A 15 10.29 19.53 34.28
C LEU A 15 9.83 19.90 35.69
N LEU A 16 9.34 18.92 36.45
CA LEU A 16 8.98 19.10 37.85
C LEU A 16 10.21 19.45 38.71
N SER A 17 11.35 18.79 38.48
CA SER A 17 12.61 19.11 39.18
C SER A 17 13.18 20.50 38.85
N LEU A 18 12.87 21.02 37.65
CA LEU A 18 13.20 22.38 37.23
C LEU A 18 12.18 23.43 37.73
N GLY A 19 11.20 23.05 38.55
CA GLY A 19 10.17 23.94 39.09
C GLY A 19 9.15 24.42 38.05
N LYS A 20 9.06 23.76 36.88
CA LYS A 20 8.10 24.11 35.81
C LYS A 20 6.85 23.23 35.91
N SER A 21 5.71 23.76 35.49
CA SER A 21 4.44 23.03 35.48
C SER A 21 4.46 21.92 34.41
N ALA A 22 3.99 20.73 34.79
CA ALA A 22 3.81 19.60 33.86
C ALA A 22 2.75 19.88 32.77
N ASP A 23 1.89 20.89 32.97
CA ASP A 23 0.87 21.30 32.00
C ASP A 23 1.44 21.83 30.68
N ALA A 24 2.73 22.16 30.65
CA ALA A 24 3.44 22.55 29.42
C ALA A 24 3.77 21.34 28.52
N LEU A 25 3.68 20.11 29.04
CA LEU A 25 3.86 18.90 28.25
C LEU A 25 2.55 18.53 27.58
N ALA A 26 2.57 18.39 26.25
CA ALA A 26 1.49 17.71 25.55
C ALA A 26 1.45 16.25 26.04
N PRO A 27 0.27 15.71 26.41
CA PRO A 27 0.15 14.30 26.75
C PRO A 27 0.63 13.45 25.57
N PRO A 28 1.30 12.32 25.81
CA PRO A 28 1.72 11.42 24.74
C PRO A 28 0.47 10.92 24.02
N SER A 29 0.34 11.25 22.74
CA SER A 29 -0.71 10.70 21.89
C SER A 29 -0.33 9.26 21.54
N PHE A 30 -0.74 8.30 22.37
CA PHE A 30 -0.53 6.88 22.06
C PHE A 30 -1.37 6.50 20.85
N LYS A 31 -0.73 6.15 19.74
CA LYS A 31 -1.38 5.70 18.51
C LYS A 31 -1.05 4.24 18.22
N PRO A 32 -1.73 3.27 18.85
CA PRO A 32 -1.36 1.85 18.75
C PRO A 32 -1.35 1.35 17.30
N LEU A 33 -2.34 1.78 16.51
CA LEU A 33 -2.44 1.42 15.09
C LEU A 33 -1.35 2.05 14.22
N ALA A 34 -0.70 3.13 14.68
CA ALA A 34 0.39 3.75 13.93
C ALA A 34 1.64 2.86 13.84
N LEU A 35 1.77 1.88 14.74
CA LEU A 35 2.80 0.85 14.68
C LEU A 35 2.71 -0.01 13.41
N LEU A 36 1.54 -0.03 12.75
CA LEU A 36 1.37 -0.71 11.46
C LEU A 36 1.86 0.13 10.27
N GLY A 37 2.28 1.38 10.46
CA GLY A 37 2.74 2.25 9.37
C GLY A 37 3.90 1.65 8.58
N GLY A 38 5.00 1.33 9.26
CA GLY A 38 6.14 0.67 8.62
C GLY A 38 5.78 -0.70 8.03
N PHE A 39 4.83 -1.41 8.64
CA PHE A 39 4.31 -2.65 8.05
C PHE A 39 3.65 -2.41 6.69
N ILE A 40 2.85 -1.35 6.54
CA ILE A 40 2.22 -1.01 5.25
C ILE A 40 3.28 -0.61 4.22
N GLU A 41 4.28 0.17 4.59
CA GLU A 41 5.38 0.54 3.70
C GLU A 41 6.11 -0.71 3.16
N TYR A 42 6.39 -1.69 4.03
CA TYR A 42 6.94 -2.98 3.58
C TYR A 42 5.98 -3.75 2.67
N LEU A 43 4.68 -3.69 2.94
CA LEU A 43 3.65 -4.35 2.14
C LEU A 43 3.53 -3.73 0.74
N GLU A 44 3.72 -2.43 0.59
CA GLU A 44 3.73 -1.76 -0.71
C GLU A 44 4.80 -2.36 -1.64
N ILE A 45 6.02 -2.56 -1.12
CA ILE A 45 7.12 -3.12 -1.90
C ILE A 45 6.98 -4.64 -2.01
N ILE A 46 7.01 -5.35 -0.88
CA ILE A 46 7.08 -6.81 -0.84
C ILE A 46 5.77 -7.44 -1.31
N GLY A 47 4.63 -6.86 -0.95
CA GLY A 47 3.32 -7.33 -1.37
C GLY A 47 3.17 -7.26 -2.90
N ALA A 48 3.57 -6.15 -3.53
CA ALA A 48 3.53 -6.04 -4.99
C ALA A 48 4.44 -7.06 -5.69
N ILE A 49 5.65 -7.29 -5.16
CA ILE A 49 6.57 -8.33 -5.67
C ILE A 49 5.93 -9.71 -5.55
N LEU A 50 5.35 -10.05 -4.39
CA LEU A 50 4.66 -11.31 -4.16
C LEU A 50 3.49 -11.49 -5.14
N GLY A 51 2.70 -10.44 -5.35
CA GLY A 51 1.62 -10.42 -6.34
C GLY A 51 2.14 -10.77 -7.74
N ILE A 52 3.13 -10.03 -8.24
CA ILE A 52 3.74 -10.27 -9.56
C ILE A 52 4.23 -11.70 -9.71
N VAL A 53 4.99 -12.20 -8.72
CA VAL A 53 5.58 -13.54 -8.77
C VAL A 53 4.50 -14.63 -8.77
N LEU A 54 3.48 -14.51 -7.92
CA LEU A 54 2.37 -15.47 -7.87
C LEU A 54 1.55 -15.44 -9.17
N GLY A 55 1.24 -14.25 -9.69
CA GLY A 55 0.54 -14.07 -10.96
C GLY A 55 1.30 -14.67 -12.13
N HIS A 56 2.60 -14.38 -12.19
CA HIS A 56 3.49 -14.93 -13.21
C HIS A 56 3.54 -16.46 -13.17
N ARG A 57 3.75 -17.04 -11.98
CA ARG A 57 3.80 -18.50 -11.78
C ARG A 57 2.48 -19.18 -12.12
N ALA A 58 1.35 -18.53 -11.86
CA ALA A 58 0.03 -19.08 -12.15
C ALA A 58 -0.11 -19.41 -13.64
N ALA A 59 0.44 -18.62 -14.56
CA ALA A 59 0.45 -18.95 -15.99
C ALA A 59 1.70 -19.71 -16.46
N ALA A 60 2.90 -19.38 -15.94
CA ALA A 60 4.16 -19.94 -16.42
C ALA A 60 4.35 -21.43 -16.06
N SER A 61 3.76 -21.88 -14.94
CA SER A 61 3.94 -23.26 -14.44
C SER A 61 3.46 -24.35 -15.41
N GLU A 62 2.35 -24.13 -16.13
CA GLU A 62 1.83 -25.09 -17.10
C GLU A 62 2.64 -25.10 -18.40
N ARG A 63 3.17 -23.94 -18.78
CA ARG A 63 4.05 -23.80 -19.94
C ARG A 63 5.37 -24.53 -19.71
N GLY A 64 5.94 -24.43 -18.51
CA GLY A 64 7.14 -25.15 -18.13
C GLY A 64 6.96 -26.67 -18.06
N ARG A 65 5.75 -27.15 -17.77
CA ARG A 65 5.41 -28.57 -17.60
C ARG A 65 4.76 -29.22 -18.83
N ASN A 66 4.58 -28.47 -19.92
CA ASN A 66 3.87 -28.93 -21.14
C ASN A 66 2.46 -29.50 -20.88
N THR A 67 1.80 -29.10 -19.79
CA THR A 67 0.48 -29.62 -19.42
C THR A 67 -0.68 -28.91 -20.13
N ILE A 68 -0.41 -27.78 -20.79
CA ILE A 68 -1.42 -27.01 -21.53
C ILE A 68 -2.08 -27.87 -22.63
N GLY A 69 -1.29 -28.65 -23.37
CA GLY A 69 -1.80 -29.54 -24.40
C GLY A 69 -2.75 -30.61 -23.85
N LEU A 70 -2.46 -31.15 -22.66
CA LEU A 70 -3.29 -32.15 -21.98
C LEU A 70 -4.58 -31.55 -21.40
N LEU A 71 -4.56 -30.29 -20.97
CA LEU A 71 -5.75 -29.61 -20.46
C LEU A 71 -6.73 -29.28 -21.60
N LEU A 72 -6.21 -28.99 -22.79
CA LEU A 72 -7.01 -28.67 -23.98
C LEU A 72 -7.67 -29.90 -24.64
N THR A 73 -7.31 -31.13 -24.27
CA THR A 73 -8.00 -32.35 -24.75
C THR A 73 -9.26 -32.67 -23.95
N ARG A 74 -9.48 -32.00 -22.81
CA ARG A 74 -10.69 -32.14 -21.99
C ARG A 74 -11.78 -31.17 -22.46
N PRO A 75 -13.07 -31.49 -22.27
CA PRO A 75 -14.19 -30.59 -22.58
C PRO A 75 -14.33 -29.47 -21.52
N LEU A 76 -13.24 -28.75 -21.25
CA LEU A 76 -13.18 -27.63 -20.31
C LEU A 76 -12.83 -26.35 -21.07
N SER A 77 -13.60 -25.28 -20.83
CA SER A 77 -13.27 -24.00 -21.44
C SER A 77 -12.00 -23.41 -20.81
N PHE A 78 -11.14 -22.83 -21.63
CA PHE A 78 -9.94 -22.13 -21.15
C PHE A 78 -10.28 -21.02 -20.14
N ARG A 79 -11.41 -20.34 -20.34
CA ARG A 79 -11.89 -19.28 -19.44
C ARG A 79 -12.22 -19.82 -18.05
N LEU A 80 -12.85 -20.99 -17.97
CA LEU A 80 -13.17 -21.62 -16.69
C LEU A 80 -11.90 -22.08 -15.95
N LEU A 81 -10.95 -22.68 -16.68
CA LEU A 81 -9.65 -23.06 -16.12
C LEU A 81 -8.90 -21.83 -15.59
N LEU A 82 -8.84 -20.75 -16.38
CA LEU A 82 -8.19 -19.50 -16.00
C LEU A 82 -8.85 -18.87 -14.76
N ALA A 83 -10.18 -18.79 -14.74
CA ALA A 83 -10.92 -18.25 -13.61
C ALA A 83 -10.69 -19.06 -12.33
N GLY A 84 -10.73 -20.39 -12.41
CA GLY A 84 -10.45 -21.26 -11.26
C GLY A 84 -9.04 -21.07 -10.71
N LYS A 85 -8.03 -20.98 -11.59
CA LYS A 85 -6.65 -20.71 -11.18
C LYS A 85 -6.47 -19.32 -10.59
N MET A 86 -7.07 -18.30 -11.20
CA MET A 86 -7.03 -16.93 -10.72
C MET A 86 -7.64 -16.85 -9.32
N LEU A 87 -8.86 -17.38 -9.13
CA LEU A 87 -9.55 -17.36 -7.84
C LEU A 87 -8.80 -18.15 -6.76
N GLY A 88 -8.26 -19.33 -7.09
CA GLY A 88 -7.47 -20.12 -6.15
C GLY A 88 -6.20 -19.42 -5.67
N ASN A 89 -5.47 -18.77 -6.59
CA ASN A 89 -4.26 -18.02 -6.22
C ASN A 89 -4.60 -16.70 -5.51
N LEU A 90 -5.65 -15.99 -5.89
CA LEU A 90 -6.14 -14.81 -5.17
C LEU A 90 -6.59 -15.17 -3.76
N ALA A 91 -7.30 -16.30 -3.57
CA ALA A 91 -7.70 -16.77 -2.25
C ALA A 91 -6.49 -17.11 -1.37
N ALA A 92 -5.47 -17.79 -1.93
CA ALA A 92 -4.22 -18.05 -1.22
C ALA A 92 -3.49 -16.76 -0.84
N LEU A 93 -3.45 -15.78 -1.74
CA LEU A 93 -2.86 -14.46 -1.50
C LEU A 93 -3.60 -13.70 -0.39
N VAL A 94 -4.92 -13.66 -0.44
CA VAL A 94 -5.78 -13.05 0.60
C VAL A 94 -5.58 -13.74 1.94
N MET A 95 -5.43 -15.07 1.96
CA MET A 95 -5.14 -15.83 3.18
C MET A 95 -3.77 -15.49 3.78
N ILE A 96 -2.72 -15.45 2.96
CA ILE A 96 -1.38 -15.03 3.40
C ILE A 96 -1.44 -13.62 3.98
N LEU A 97 -2.12 -12.70 3.28
CA LEU A 97 -2.30 -11.33 3.73
C LEU A 97 -3.07 -11.28 5.06
N ALA A 98 -4.13 -12.08 5.23
CA ALA A 98 -4.90 -12.13 6.45
C ALA A 98 -4.04 -12.60 7.63
N ILE A 99 -3.20 -13.62 7.44
CA ILE A 99 -2.25 -14.09 8.45
C ILE A 99 -1.31 -12.96 8.87
N VAL A 100 -0.77 -12.20 7.90
CA VAL A 100 0.15 -11.10 8.19
C VAL A 100 -0.55 -9.98 8.97
N PHE A 101 -1.78 -9.61 8.61
CA PHE A 101 -2.56 -8.63 9.36
C PHE A 101 -2.95 -9.11 10.76
N ILE A 102 -3.25 -10.41 10.93
CA ILE A 102 -3.50 -11.03 12.23
C ILE A 102 -2.23 -10.96 13.10
N ILE A 103 -1.06 -11.26 12.53
CA ILE A 103 0.23 -11.14 13.23
C ILE A 103 0.48 -9.69 13.64
N GLY A 104 0.22 -8.72 12.76
CA GLY A 104 0.34 -7.29 13.07
C GLY A 104 -0.59 -6.86 14.21
N ALA A 105 -1.87 -7.26 14.15
CA ALA A 105 -2.86 -7.02 15.19
C ALA A 105 -2.46 -7.67 16.53
N ALA A 106 -1.97 -8.91 16.49
CA ALA A 106 -1.46 -9.61 17.67
C ALA A 106 -0.20 -8.94 18.25
N GLY A 107 0.66 -8.36 17.40
CA GLY A 107 1.79 -7.56 17.85
C GLY A 107 1.36 -6.34 18.66
N ILE A 108 0.31 -5.65 18.24
CA ILE A 108 -0.25 -4.51 19.00
C ILE A 108 -0.78 -4.96 20.37
N THR A 109 -1.48 -6.09 20.44
CA THR A 109 -2.07 -6.56 21.71
C THR A 109 -1.05 -7.17 22.65
N LEU A 110 -0.18 -8.06 22.14
CA LEU A 110 0.76 -8.84 22.95
C LEU A 110 2.04 -8.07 23.31
N ILE A 111 2.55 -7.26 22.38
CA ILE A 111 3.79 -6.49 22.58
C ILE A 111 3.45 -5.06 23.00
N GLY A 112 2.48 -4.44 22.31
CA GLY A 112 2.03 -3.09 22.63
C GLY A 112 1.23 -3.01 23.94
N GLY A 113 0.63 -4.13 24.40
CA GLY A 113 -0.14 -4.17 25.63
C GLY A 113 -1.49 -3.44 25.55
N VAL A 114 -1.97 -3.13 24.34
CA VAL A 114 -3.24 -2.43 24.12
C VAL A 114 -4.27 -3.38 23.54
N GLY A 115 -5.41 -3.54 24.21
CA GLY A 115 -6.54 -4.27 23.66
C GLY A 115 -7.13 -3.54 22.45
N LEU A 116 -7.32 -4.26 21.34
CA LEU A 116 -7.95 -3.71 20.14
C LEU A 116 -9.45 -3.56 20.38
N THR A 117 -9.98 -2.37 20.13
CA THR A 117 -11.42 -2.12 20.14
C THR A 117 -12.07 -2.63 18.85
N ALA A 118 -13.41 -2.70 18.84
CA ALA A 118 -14.16 -2.99 17.61
C ALA A 118 -13.88 -1.96 16.51
N ALA A 119 -13.68 -0.69 16.88
CA ALA A 119 -13.34 0.37 15.93
C ALA A 119 -11.94 0.16 15.33
N ASP A 120 -10.96 -0.26 16.15
CA ASP A 120 -9.61 -0.58 15.68
C ASP A 120 -9.63 -1.76 14.72
N THR A 121 -10.42 -2.78 15.04
CA THR A 121 -10.61 -3.95 14.19
C THR A 121 -11.21 -3.55 12.83
N ALA A 122 -12.22 -2.68 12.82
CA ALA A 122 -12.80 -2.18 11.58
C ALA A 122 -11.78 -1.40 10.72
N ARG A 123 -10.92 -0.59 11.33
CA ARG A 123 -9.82 0.13 10.65
C ARG A 123 -8.80 -0.82 10.03
N ILE A 124 -8.43 -1.86 10.76
CA ILE A 124 -7.53 -2.92 10.28
C ILE A 124 -8.18 -3.65 9.09
N LEU A 125 -9.47 -3.97 9.16
CA LEU A 125 -10.20 -4.67 8.09
C LEU A 125 -10.30 -3.85 6.79
N VAL A 126 -10.60 -2.55 6.86
CA VAL A 126 -10.63 -1.70 5.65
C VAL A 126 -9.24 -1.47 5.07
N THR A 127 -8.20 -1.50 5.90
CA THR A 127 -6.80 -1.44 5.47
C THR A 127 -6.39 -2.73 4.78
N PHE A 128 -6.78 -3.88 5.35
CA PHE A 128 -6.61 -5.20 4.76
C PHE A 128 -7.30 -5.31 3.39
N ALA A 129 -8.53 -4.82 3.26
CA ALA A 129 -9.25 -4.83 1.99
C ALA A 129 -8.52 -4.02 0.89
N ALA A 130 -8.02 -2.83 1.22
CA ALA A 130 -7.22 -2.03 0.29
C ALA A 130 -5.90 -2.71 -0.08
N ALA A 131 -5.21 -3.31 0.89
CA ALA A 131 -4.01 -4.08 0.65
C ALA A 131 -4.28 -5.31 -0.26
N ALA A 132 -5.41 -5.99 -0.10
CA ALA A 132 -5.81 -7.10 -0.95
C ALA A 132 -6.06 -6.65 -2.40
N LEU A 133 -6.71 -5.50 -2.61
CA LEU A 133 -6.90 -4.90 -3.94
C LEU A 133 -5.57 -4.50 -4.57
N TYR A 134 -4.67 -3.88 -3.79
CA TYR A 134 -3.34 -3.49 -4.23
C TYR A 134 -2.50 -4.69 -4.68
N VAL A 135 -2.31 -5.68 -3.79
CA VAL A 135 -1.51 -6.87 -4.09
C VAL A 135 -2.18 -7.70 -5.20
N GLY A 136 -3.51 -7.80 -5.17
CA GLY A 136 -4.30 -8.47 -6.19
C GLY A 136 -4.14 -7.84 -7.58
N SER A 137 -3.98 -6.52 -7.67
CA SER A 137 -3.71 -5.82 -8.94
C SER A 137 -2.37 -6.24 -9.53
N PHE A 138 -1.32 -6.31 -8.71
CA PHE A 138 0.00 -6.79 -9.14
C PHE A 138 0.00 -8.27 -9.51
N PHE A 139 -0.82 -9.08 -8.83
CA PHE A 139 -1.09 -10.47 -9.24
C PHE A 139 -1.71 -10.53 -10.64
N LEU A 140 -2.76 -9.75 -10.91
CA LEU A 140 -3.40 -9.73 -12.22
C LEU A 140 -2.44 -9.23 -13.31
N LEU A 141 -1.63 -8.20 -13.03
CA LEU A 141 -0.58 -7.73 -13.94
C LEU A 141 0.40 -8.86 -14.31
N GLY A 142 0.96 -9.53 -13.31
CA GLY A 142 1.89 -10.65 -13.51
C GLY A 142 1.25 -11.79 -14.31
N LEU A 143 -0.02 -12.10 -14.05
CA LEU A 143 -0.78 -13.13 -14.75
C LEU A 143 -1.05 -12.74 -16.22
N ILE A 144 -1.52 -11.52 -16.47
CA ILE A 144 -1.81 -11.01 -17.83
C ILE A 144 -0.55 -11.04 -18.69
N LEU A 145 0.55 -10.46 -18.19
CA LEU A 145 1.80 -10.42 -18.95
C LEU A 145 2.34 -11.83 -19.20
N ALA A 146 2.25 -12.71 -18.20
CA ALA A 146 2.65 -14.10 -18.37
C ALA A 146 1.83 -14.78 -19.45
N LEU A 147 0.51 -14.60 -19.51
CA LEU A 147 -0.35 -15.21 -20.53
C LEU A 147 -0.08 -14.71 -21.95
N HIS A 148 0.24 -13.43 -22.13
CA HIS A 148 0.33 -12.81 -23.45
C HIS A 148 1.72 -12.86 -24.07
N MET A 149 2.78 -12.81 -23.27
CA MET A 149 4.15 -12.82 -23.79
C MET A 149 4.63 -14.24 -24.12
N ARG A 150 5.38 -14.37 -25.23
CA ARG A 150 5.93 -15.64 -25.73
C ARG A 150 6.86 -16.31 -24.71
N ARG A 151 7.81 -15.55 -24.16
CA ARG A 151 8.81 -16.06 -23.19
C ARG A 151 8.41 -15.68 -21.76
N PRO A 152 8.27 -16.65 -20.82
CA PRO A 152 7.97 -16.36 -19.42
C PRO A 152 8.96 -15.37 -18.78
N ALA A 153 10.26 -15.50 -19.08
CA ALA A 153 11.27 -14.57 -18.60
C ALA A 153 10.98 -13.10 -19.02
N HIS A 154 10.48 -12.86 -20.22
CA HIS A 154 10.17 -11.50 -20.67
C HIS A 154 8.92 -10.96 -19.97
N ALA A 155 7.94 -11.82 -19.68
CA ALA A 155 6.75 -11.43 -18.93
C ALA A 155 7.07 -10.90 -17.53
N ILE A 156 7.90 -11.64 -16.79
CA ILE A 156 8.27 -11.22 -15.43
C ILE A 156 9.15 -9.97 -15.46
N MET A 157 10.08 -9.87 -16.41
CA MET A 157 10.89 -8.65 -16.59
C MET A 157 10.03 -7.43 -16.92
N ALA A 158 9.03 -7.58 -17.81
CA ALA A 158 8.10 -6.50 -18.12
C ALA A 158 7.23 -6.11 -16.92
N ALA A 159 6.79 -7.08 -16.11
CA ALA A 159 6.05 -6.79 -14.88
C ALA A 159 6.87 -5.95 -13.91
N PHE A 160 8.14 -6.30 -13.70
CA PHE A 160 9.06 -5.52 -12.88
C PHE A 160 9.40 -4.15 -13.48
N ALA A 161 9.52 -4.06 -14.82
CA ALA A 161 9.76 -2.79 -15.51
C ALA A 161 8.57 -1.82 -15.40
N ILE A 162 7.34 -2.31 -15.29
CA ILE A 162 6.15 -1.51 -14.99
C ILE A 162 6.05 -1.19 -13.50
N TRP A 163 6.36 -2.16 -12.63
CA TRP A 163 6.28 -2.00 -11.19
C TRP A 163 7.29 -0.99 -10.62
N LEU A 164 8.55 -1.04 -11.07
CA LEU A 164 9.62 -0.16 -10.59
C LEU A 164 9.25 1.33 -10.64
N PRO A 165 8.82 1.89 -11.79
CA PRO A 165 8.47 3.30 -11.84
C PRO A 165 7.24 3.65 -11.01
N LEU A 166 6.26 2.74 -10.91
CA LEU A 166 5.01 3.00 -10.20
C LEU A 166 5.14 2.88 -8.68
N VAL A 167 6.00 2.01 -8.17
CA VAL A 167 6.10 1.69 -6.73
C VAL A 167 7.35 2.25 -6.09
N LEU A 168 8.47 2.39 -6.82
CA LEU A 168 9.70 2.95 -6.25
C LEU A 168 10.00 4.35 -6.78
N ILE A 169 9.93 4.59 -8.09
CA ILE A 169 10.40 5.87 -8.64
C ILE A 169 9.39 6.99 -8.37
N ALA A 170 8.12 6.81 -8.71
CA ALA A 170 7.10 7.84 -8.54
C ALA A 170 6.94 8.31 -7.08
N PRO A 171 6.87 7.41 -6.06
CA PRO A 171 6.88 7.82 -4.65
C PRO A 171 8.13 8.59 -4.25
N GLN A 172 9.32 8.11 -4.64
CA GLN A 172 10.58 8.74 -4.25
C GLN A 172 10.76 10.11 -4.89
N ILE A 173 10.26 10.30 -6.12
CA ILE A 173 10.16 11.64 -6.73
C ILE A 173 9.29 12.52 -5.83
N GLY A 174 8.10 12.06 -5.44
CA GLY A 174 7.23 12.76 -4.49
C GLY A 174 7.94 13.19 -3.21
N ASP A 175 8.47 12.21 -2.48
CA ASP A 175 9.09 12.42 -1.17
C ASP A 175 10.37 13.27 -1.24
N THR A 176 11.21 13.06 -2.26
CA THR A 176 12.45 13.84 -2.45
C THR A 176 12.13 15.26 -2.87
N LEU A 177 11.07 15.46 -3.65
CA LEU A 177 10.68 16.75 -4.18
C LEU A 177 9.83 17.57 -3.20
N ASP A 178 9.33 16.97 -2.12
CA ASP A 178 8.55 17.69 -1.10
C ASP A 178 9.39 18.76 -0.39
N PRO A 179 9.02 20.05 -0.50
CA PRO A 179 9.70 21.13 0.22
C PRO A 179 9.82 20.84 1.71
N ASP A 180 8.79 20.28 2.35
CA ASP A 180 8.79 20.00 3.79
C ASP A 180 9.79 18.89 4.19
N ASN A 181 10.15 18.02 3.25
CA ASN A 181 11.20 17.01 3.43
C ASN A 181 12.60 17.56 3.10
N GLN A 182 12.71 18.54 2.20
CA GLN A 182 13.98 19.16 1.81
C GLN A 182 14.45 20.25 2.78
N VAL A 183 13.53 21.07 3.29
CA VAL A 183 13.81 22.01 4.37
C VAL A 183 13.35 21.38 5.67
N GLY A 184 14.30 20.91 6.48
CA GLY A 184 14.02 20.12 7.69
C GLY A 184 12.79 20.62 8.45
N ALA A 185 11.87 19.71 8.77
CA ALA A 185 10.55 20.03 9.31
C ALA A 185 10.61 21.14 10.38
N GLY A 186 10.07 22.31 10.03
CA GLY A 186 10.08 23.49 10.89
C GLY A 186 11.11 24.56 10.54
N VAL A 187 11.94 24.44 9.49
CA VAL A 187 12.87 25.51 9.05
C VAL A 187 12.17 26.86 8.91
N PHE A 188 10.97 26.94 8.32
CA PHE A 188 10.20 28.19 8.26
C PHE A 188 9.81 28.73 9.65
N ARG A 189 9.56 27.82 10.60
CA ARG A 189 9.26 28.11 12.01
C ARG A 189 10.53 28.56 12.76
N THR A 190 11.69 27.96 12.48
CA THR A 190 13.00 28.32 13.04
C THR A 190 13.52 29.64 12.48
N LEU A 191 13.22 29.94 11.23
CA LEU A 191 13.58 31.19 10.54
C LEU A 191 12.64 32.36 10.86
N GLY A 192 11.60 32.15 11.69
CA GLY A 192 10.66 33.21 12.06
C GLY A 192 9.85 33.76 10.89
N ILE A 193 9.69 32.99 9.81
CA ILE A 193 8.97 33.44 8.62
C ILE A 193 7.47 33.43 8.94
N ALA A 194 6.82 34.58 8.82
CA ALA A 194 5.38 34.69 9.04
C ALA A 194 4.62 33.84 8.00
N LYS A 195 3.58 33.10 8.45
CA LYS A 195 2.72 32.24 7.60
C LYS A 195 2.23 32.87 6.28
N PRO A 196 1.93 34.18 6.19
CA PRO A 196 1.56 34.80 4.90
C PRO A 196 2.69 34.76 3.87
N ARG A 197 3.95 34.86 4.31
CA ARG A 197 5.15 34.87 3.45
C ARG A 197 5.57 33.46 3.05
N GLU A 198 5.40 32.49 3.96
CA GLU A 198 5.47 31.05 3.65
C GLU A 198 4.52 30.70 2.49
N LYS A 199 3.25 31.13 2.58
CA LYS A 199 2.24 30.89 1.54
C LYS A 199 2.61 31.54 0.20
N GLN A 200 3.19 32.73 0.20
CA GLN A 200 3.70 33.39 -1.02
C GLN A 200 4.88 32.63 -1.66
N ILE A 201 5.81 32.11 -0.84
CA ILE A 201 6.93 31.29 -1.33
C ILE A 201 6.39 30.00 -1.93
N MET A 202 5.46 29.31 -1.26
CA MET A 202 4.83 28.09 -1.80
C MET A 202 4.03 28.35 -3.08
N THR A 203 3.46 29.54 -3.27
CA THR A 203 2.75 29.90 -4.51
C THR A 203 3.68 29.92 -5.73
N SER A 204 4.97 30.24 -5.54
CA SER A 204 5.97 30.16 -6.61
C SER A 204 6.32 28.73 -7.03
N PHE A 205 5.98 27.72 -6.22
CA PHE A 205 6.17 26.30 -6.50
C PHE A 205 4.90 25.59 -7.02
N ALA A 206 3.79 26.30 -7.26
CA ALA A 206 2.51 25.68 -7.61
C ALA A 206 2.54 24.75 -8.84
N THR A 207 3.29 25.12 -9.90
CA THR A 207 3.48 24.27 -11.09
C THR A 207 4.22 22.99 -10.73
N TYR A 208 5.22 23.09 -9.86
CA TYR A 208 6.03 21.96 -9.41
C TYR A 208 5.22 21.02 -8.53
N GLU A 209 4.47 21.55 -7.57
CA GLU A 209 3.51 20.80 -6.76
C GLU A 209 2.52 20.04 -7.64
N THR A 210 1.98 20.69 -8.68
CA THR A 210 1.05 20.04 -9.63
C THR A 210 1.70 18.87 -10.38
N VAL A 211 2.94 19.02 -10.84
CA VAL A 211 3.67 17.96 -11.53
C VAL A 211 4.01 16.81 -10.58
N ARG A 212 4.51 17.13 -9.38
CA ARG A 212 4.83 16.15 -8.34
C ARG A 212 3.58 15.35 -7.94
N ASP A 213 2.49 16.04 -7.64
CA ASP A 213 1.22 15.41 -7.27
C ASP A 213 0.67 14.55 -8.40
N GLY A 214 0.84 14.99 -9.66
CA GLY A 214 0.49 14.21 -10.84
C GLY A 214 1.29 12.91 -10.95
N ILE A 215 2.59 12.94 -10.67
CA ILE A 215 3.45 11.75 -10.67
C ILE A 215 3.05 10.81 -9.52
N GLU A 216 2.81 11.33 -8.33
CA GLU A 216 2.38 10.51 -7.19
C GLU A 216 1.02 9.85 -7.39
N GLN A 217 0.07 10.52 -8.06
CA GLN A 217 -1.26 9.97 -8.37
C GLN A 217 -1.21 8.79 -9.37
N LEU A 218 -0.10 8.58 -10.06
CA LEU A 218 0.08 7.39 -10.89
C LEU A 218 0.46 6.16 -10.05
N SER A 219 0.94 6.37 -8.82
CA SER A 219 1.46 5.30 -7.97
C SER A 219 0.33 4.57 -7.23
N PRO A 220 0.12 3.27 -7.50
CA PRO A 220 -0.76 2.45 -6.67
C PRO A 220 -0.30 2.40 -5.20
N ALA A 221 1.01 2.51 -4.97
CA ALA A 221 1.60 2.46 -3.63
C ALA A 221 1.19 3.68 -2.82
N LYS A 222 1.29 4.90 -3.38
CA LYS A 222 0.82 6.11 -2.69
C LYS A 222 -0.68 6.08 -2.39
N HIS A 223 -1.51 5.52 -3.26
CA HIS A 223 -2.93 5.36 -2.96
C HIS A 223 -3.19 4.40 -1.79
N LEU A 224 -2.45 3.27 -1.73
CA LEU A 224 -2.50 2.36 -0.59
C LEU A 224 -2.00 3.04 0.70
N GLU A 225 -0.86 3.74 0.66
CA GLU A 225 -0.28 4.49 1.78
C GLU A 225 -1.28 5.52 2.32
N ARG A 226 -1.80 6.40 1.45
CA ARG A 226 -2.71 7.48 1.84
C ARG A 226 -4.00 6.95 2.45
N TRP A 227 -4.58 5.90 1.87
CA TRP A 227 -5.76 5.24 2.42
C TRP A 227 -5.48 4.59 3.78
N SER A 228 -4.45 3.75 3.85
CA SER A 228 -4.11 2.99 5.05
C SER A 228 -3.67 3.89 6.20
N PHE A 229 -2.87 4.93 5.95
CA PHE A 229 -2.40 5.86 6.96
C PHE A 229 -3.54 6.68 7.54
N ALA A 230 -4.53 7.02 6.71
CA ALA A 230 -5.75 7.64 7.18
C ALA A 230 -6.63 6.66 7.98
N ALA A 231 -6.84 5.45 7.45
CA ALA A 231 -7.66 4.41 8.08
C ALA A 231 -7.12 4.00 9.45
N LEU A 232 -5.80 3.84 9.58
CA LEU A 232 -5.11 3.49 10.82
C LEU A 232 -4.91 4.68 11.76
N GLY A 233 -5.25 5.91 11.34
CA GLY A 233 -5.06 7.11 12.16
C GLY A 233 -3.59 7.43 12.43
N ILE A 234 -2.69 7.07 11.51
CA ILE A 234 -1.26 7.41 11.55
C ILE A 234 -1.09 8.93 11.49
N LYS A 235 -1.78 9.58 10.54
CA LYS A 235 -1.76 11.04 10.41
C LYS A 235 -2.63 11.68 11.50
N GLU A 236 -2.10 12.75 12.13
CA GLU A 236 -2.78 13.50 13.21
C GLU A 236 -4.23 13.88 12.87
N ILE A 237 -4.46 14.33 11.65
CA ILE A 237 -5.78 14.77 11.17
C ILE A 237 -6.86 13.67 11.21
N TYR A 238 -6.47 12.39 11.19
CA TYR A 238 -7.39 11.24 11.20
C TYR A 238 -7.37 10.47 12.52
N TYR A 239 -6.48 10.82 13.43
CA TYR A 239 -6.44 10.21 14.75
C TYR A 239 -7.69 10.61 15.56
N GLY A 240 -8.37 9.62 16.15
CA GLY A 240 -9.62 9.84 16.91
C GLY A 240 -10.87 10.15 16.05
N GLN A 241 -10.72 10.40 14.76
CA GLN A 241 -11.87 10.68 13.86
C GLN A 241 -12.68 9.41 13.57
N PRO A 242 -14.01 9.47 13.43
CA PRO A 242 -14.80 8.31 13.01
C PRO A 242 -14.31 7.71 11.68
N LEU A 243 -14.33 6.37 11.56
CA LEU A 243 -13.91 5.70 10.32
C LEU A 243 -14.70 6.18 9.09
N VAL A 244 -15.97 6.53 9.25
CA VAL A 244 -16.82 7.09 8.18
C VAL A 244 -16.25 8.40 7.62
N THR A 245 -15.69 9.26 8.48
CA THR A 245 -15.04 10.51 8.04
C THR A 245 -13.82 10.20 7.18
N VAL A 246 -12.99 9.25 7.64
CA VAL A 246 -11.82 8.80 6.87
C VAL A 246 -12.23 8.24 5.50
N MET A 247 -13.23 7.36 5.47
CA MET A 247 -13.72 6.75 4.24
C MET A 247 -14.24 7.81 3.25
N ARG A 248 -14.90 8.86 3.75
CA ARG A 248 -15.37 9.97 2.92
C ARG A 248 -14.22 10.80 2.38
N ASP A 249 -13.28 11.18 3.23
CA ASP A 249 -12.17 12.08 2.87
C ASP A 249 -11.17 11.41 1.92
N ARG A 250 -11.01 10.08 2.02
CA ARG A 250 -10.05 9.29 1.23
C ARG A 250 -10.71 8.30 0.27
N TRP A 251 -11.99 8.53 -0.05
CA TRP A 251 -12.70 7.67 -1.00
C TRP A 251 -12.01 7.61 -2.37
N SER A 252 -11.39 8.70 -2.82
CA SER A 252 -10.68 8.73 -4.10
C SER A 252 -9.54 7.72 -4.16
N ASP A 253 -8.77 7.55 -3.07
CA ASP A 253 -7.68 6.59 -2.99
C ASP A 253 -8.20 5.13 -3.04
N ALA A 254 -9.28 4.84 -2.31
CA ALA A 254 -9.94 3.53 -2.37
C ALA A 254 -10.54 3.25 -3.76
N ALA A 255 -11.23 4.22 -4.35
CA ALA A 255 -11.84 4.12 -5.66
C ALA A 255 -10.79 3.88 -6.76
N TRP A 256 -9.61 4.50 -6.64
CA TRP A 256 -8.50 4.29 -7.56
C TRP A 256 -7.99 2.85 -7.49
N LEU A 257 -7.78 2.29 -6.29
CA LEU A 257 -7.36 0.90 -6.11
C LEU A 257 -8.40 -0.10 -6.64
N ILE A 258 -9.69 0.15 -6.38
CA ILE A 258 -10.80 -0.64 -6.94
C ILE A 258 -10.79 -0.55 -8.47
N GLY A 259 -10.64 0.66 -9.02
CA GLY A 259 -10.57 0.91 -10.45
C GLY A 259 -9.42 0.16 -11.11
N LEU A 260 -8.22 0.21 -10.53
CA LEU A 260 -7.06 -0.53 -11.03
C LEU A 260 -7.31 -2.05 -11.03
N PHE A 261 -7.79 -2.58 -9.91
CA PHE A 261 -8.04 -4.02 -9.78
C PHE A 261 -9.09 -4.49 -10.79
N THR A 262 -10.21 -3.76 -10.90
CA THR A 262 -11.30 -4.10 -11.81
C THR A 262 -10.92 -3.93 -13.28
N ALA A 263 -10.12 -2.91 -13.62
CA ALA A 263 -9.60 -2.72 -14.97
C ALA A 263 -8.67 -3.87 -15.40
N LEU A 264 -7.76 -4.29 -14.51
CA LEU A 264 -6.90 -5.44 -14.78
C LEU A 264 -7.71 -6.75 -14.85
N LEU A 265 -8.72 -6.91 -13.99
CA LEU A 265 -9.60 -8.07 -14.03
C LEU A 265 -10.38 -8.12 -15.34
N ALA A 266 -10.91 -6.99 -15.81
CA ALA A 266 -11.57 -6.89 -17.10
C ALA A 266 -10.60 -7.20 -18.26
N ALA A 267 -9.39 -6.63 -18.23
CA ALA A 267 -8.36 -6.89 -19.23
C ALA A 267 -8.01 -8.38 -19.35
N LEU A 268 -7.94 -9.11 -18.22
CA LEU A 268 -7.66 -10.55 -18.20
C LEU A 268 -8.69 -11.37 -19.00
N PHE A 269 -9.96 -10.98 -18.99
CA PHE A 269 -11.03 -11.71 -19.68
C PHE A 269 -11.40 -11.16 -21.06
N MET A 270 -11.08 -9.89 -21.33
CA MET A 270 -11.32 -9.23 -22.62
C MET A 270 -10.21 -9.51 -23.64
N LEU A 271 -8.96 -9.64 -23.19
CA LEU A 271 -7.85 -9.92 -24.10
C LEU A 271 -7.91 -11.39 -24.58
N PRO A 272 -7.89 -11.64 -25.90
CA PRO A 272 -7.92 -13.00 -26.42
C PRO A 272 -6.63 -13.74 -26.07
N PRO A 273 -6.71 -14.96 -25.50
CA PRO A 273 -5.51 -15.71 -25.16
C PRO A 273 -4.72 -16.07 -26.42
N ASN A 274 -3.44 -15.70 -26.46
CA ASN A 274 -2.56 -16.05 -27.57
C ASN A 274 -2.00 -17.47 -27.37
N PHE A 275 -2.76 -18.48 -27.81
CA PHE A 275 -2.37 -19.89 -27.69
C PHE A 275 -1.07 -20.24 -28.43
N ALA A 276 -0.67 -19.46 -29.45
CA ALA A 276 0.60 -19.68 -30.14
C ALA A 276 1.82 -19.35 -29.26
N ASN A 277 1.67 -18.39 -28.34
CA ASN A 277 2.69 -18.04 -27.34
C ASN A 277 2.72 -18.99 -26.14
N LEU A 278 1.72 -19.89 -26.03
CA LEU A 278 1.62 -20.89 -24.95
C LEU A 278 2.26 -22.23 -25.31
N LYS A 279 2.54 -22.50 -26.58
CA LYS A 279 3.31 -23.68 -27.00
C LYS A 279 4.80 -23.35 -26.91
N LYS A 280 5.57 -24.27 -26.32
CA LYS A 280 7.03 -24.22 -26.38
C LYS A 280 7.43 -24.66 -27.80
N ASP A 281 8.31 -23.90 -28.46
CA ASP A 281 9.02 -24.38 -29.65
C ASP A 281 9.82 -25.64 -29.30
#